data_AF-A0A5S9PFW4-F1
#
_entry.id   AF-A0A5S9PFW4-F1
#
_cell.length_a   1.000
_cell.length_b   1.000
_cell.length_c   1.000
_cell.angle_alpha   90.00
_cell.angle_beta   90.00
_cell.angle_gamma   90.00
#
_symmetry.space_group_name_H-M   'P 1'
#
loop_
_entity.id
_entity.type
_entity.pdbx_description
1 polymer ?
#
loop_
_entity_poly.entity_id
_entity_poly.type
_entity_poly.pdbx_seq_one_letter_code
_entity_poly.pdbx_strand_id
1 'polypeptide(L)'
;MEKVDLYKQSIGKFIFTEFIVFLSQVAVFFSVAVFTSNFLSSEEKLVRFSEQKINDGTLGELGLNFVAILLVIGFFSAIGRVFDNKYVESYINEILCEMPKTIYVFGSSATGVMAAISLFIHLNPNSNSSAQAQGFAVMTLFFAIMMFIYGCAFSYAFKRKSHIKSLSNNSIQPTAGVG
;
A
#
# COMPACT_ATOMS: atom_id res chain seq x y z
N MET A 1 19.38 -17.99 -15.53
CA MET A 1 18.43 -16.98 -15.00
C MET A 1 17.05 -17.44 -15.39
N GLU A 2 16.32 -18.00 -14.43
CA GLU A 2 14.95 -18.46 -14.59
C GLU A 2 14.10 -17.25 -15.01
N LYS A 3 13.57 -17.27 -16.23
CA LYS A 3 12.57 -16.31 -16.65
C LYS A 3 11.35 -16.63 -15.82
N VAL A 4 11.16 -15.89 -14.72
CA VAL A 4 9.87 -15.87 -14.04
C VAL A 4 8.90 -15.30 -15.06
N ASP A 5 8.20 -16.19 -15.76
CA ASP A 5 7.12 -15.83 -16.67
C ASP A 5 6.15 -15.00 -15.85
N LEU A 6 6.18 -13.69 -16.06
CA LEU A 6 5.21 -12.75 -15.52
C LEU A 6 3.90 -13.09 -16.20
N TYR A 7 3.23 -14.13 -15.69
CA TYR A 7 1.95 -14.60 -16.14
C TYR A 7 0.97 -13.47 -15.88
N LYS A 8 0.77 -12.63 -16.89
CA LYS A 8 -0.11 -11.47 -16.87
C LYS A 8 -1.43 -11.88 -16.20
N GLN A 9 -1.64 -11.38 -14.98
CA GLN A 9 -2.74 -11.82 -14.13
C GLN A 9 -4.06 -11.16 -14.58
N SER A 10 -5.19 -11.83 -14.33
CA SER A 10 -6.51 -11.21 -14.47
C SER A 10 -6.66 -10.09 -13.44
N ILE A 11 -7.47 -9.08 -13.76
CA ILE A 11 -7.73 -7.93 -12.85
C ILE A 11 -8.23 -8.42 -11.48
N GLY A 12 -9.09 -9.43 -11.45
CA GLY A 12 -9.58 -10.02 -10.20
C GLY A 12 -8.46 -10.67 -9.38
N LYS A 13 -7.55 -11.44 -10.00
CA LYS A 13 -6.41 -12.04 -9.31
C LYS A 13 -5.43 -10.99 -8.80
N PHE A 14 -5.25 -9.90 -9.54
CA PHE A 14 -4.43 -8.76 -9.12
C PHE A 14 -5.02 -8.08 -7.87
N ILE A 15 -6.30 -7.69 -7.90
CA ILE A 15 -6.97 -7.04 -6.76
C ILE A 15 -6.95 -7.96 -5.54
N PHE A 16 -7.21 -9.26 -5.71
CA PHE A 16 -7.17 -10.21 -4.61
C PHE A 16 -5.75 -10.37 -4.02
N THR A 17 -4.73 -10.40 -4.88
CA THR A 17 -3.33 -10.46 -4.43
C THR A 17 -2.97 -9.22 -3.62
N GLU A 18 -3.30 -8.03 -4.13
CA GLU A 18 -3.07 -6.76 -3.44
C GLU A 18 -3.84 -6.70 -2.11
N PHE A 19 -5.07 -7.23 -2.06
CA PHE A 19 -5.86 -7.32 -0.83
C PHE A 19 -5.18 -8.21 0.23
N ILE A 20 -4.69 -9.39 -0.15
CA ILE A 20 -3.98 -10.30 0.76
C ILE A 20 -2.68 -9.66 1.27
N VAL A 21 -1.94 -8.96 0.40
CA VAL A 21 -0.72 -8.24 0.80
C VAL A 21 -1.04 -7.15 1.82
N PHE A 22 -2.05 -6.31 1.54
CA PHE A 22 -2.47 -5.25 2.46
C PHE A 22 -2.96 -5.81 3.80
N LEU A 23 -3.82 -6.83 3.78
CA LEU A 23 -4.35 -7.47 4.99
C LEU A 23 -3.24 -8.11 5.84
N SER A 24 -2.26 -8.76 5.20
CA SER A 24 -1.10 -9.33 5.87
C SER A 24 -0.30 -8.25 6.59
N GLN A 25 -0.12 -7.10 5.95
CA GLN A 25 0.61 -5.97 6.53
C GLN A 25 -0.13 -5.34 7.72
N VAL A 26 -1.46 -5.22 7.62
CA VAL A 26 -2.32 -4.79 8.74
C VAL A 26 -2.15 -5.74 9.93
N ALA A 27 -2.18 -7.05 9.69
CA ALA A 27 -2.02 -8.06 10.73
C ALA A 27 -0.64 -7.98 11.42
N VAL A 28 0.42 -7.74 10.65
CA VAL A 28 1.77 -7.51 11.18
C VAL A 28 1.78 -6.29 12.11
N PHE A 29 1.29 -5.13 11.66
CA PHE A 29 1.29 -3.92 12.48
C PHE A 29 0.37 -4.01 13.71
N PHE A 30 -0.77 -4.66 13.57
CA PHE A 30 -1.64 -4.99 14.70
C PHE A 30 -0.88 -5.83 15.74
N SER A 31 -0.19 -6.88 15.32
CA SER A 31 0.59 -7.74 16.22
C SER A 31 1.71 -6.96 16.91
N VAL A 32 2.41 -6.08 16.19
CA VAL A 32 3.43 -5.19 16.77
C VAL A 32 2.80 -4.26 17.83
N ALA A 33 1.63 -3.69 17.58
CA ALA A 33 0.92 -2.85 18.56
C ALA A 33 0.53 -3.66 19.82
N VAL A 34 0.04 -4.88 19.64
CA VAL A 34 -0.29 -5.80 20.73
C VAL A 34 0.95 -6.14 21.56
N PHE A 35 2.07 -6.50 20.93
CA PHE A 35 3.30 -6.83 21.66
C PHE A 35 3.90 -5.62 22.37
N THR A 36 3.90 -4.45 21.72
CA THR A 36 4.43 -3.21 22.30
C THR A 36 3.63 -2.76 23.53
N SER A 37 2.32 -2.98 23.53
CA SER A 37 1.42 -2.68 24.65
C SER A 37 1.39 -3.76 25.75
N ASN A 38 2.32 -4.73 25.71
CA ASN A 38 2.33 -5.89 26.60
C ASN A 38 1.00 -6.67 26.55
N PHE A 39 0.62 -7.11 25.35
CA PHE A 39 -0.64 -7.80 25.08
C PHE A 39 -1.86 -6.97 25.48
N LEU A 40 -1.90 -5.69 25.11
CA LEU A 40 -3.01 -4.78 25.42
C LEU A 40 -3.26 -4.61 26.93
N SER A 41 -2.23 -4.78 27.76
CA SER A 41 -2.33 -4.57 29.21
C SER A 41 -1.90 -3.17 29.64
N SER A 42 -1.15 -2.43 28.81
CA SER A 42 -0.63 -1.10 29.11
C SER A 42 -1.16 -0.06 28.14
N GLU A 43 -2.12 0.74 28.61
CA GLU A 43 -2.70 1.87 27.86
C GLU A 43 -1.61 2.89 27.47
N GLU A 44 -0.75 3.27 28.41
CA GLU A 44 0.34 4.24 28.17
C GLU A 44 1.25 3.83 27.01
N LYS A 45 1.64 2.55 26.95
CA LYS A 45 2.48 2.04 25.86
C LYS A 45 1.73 2.02 24.53
N LEU A 46 0.44 1.68 24.55
CA LEU A 46 -0.39 1.67 23.35
C LEU A 46 -0.61 3.09 22.81
N VAL A 47 -0.88 4.05 23.69
CA VAL A 47 -1.05 5.47 23.34
C VAL A 47 0.24 6.02 22.75
N ARG A 48 1.39 5.84 23.42
CA ARG A 48 2.69 6.27 22.87
C ARG A 48 3.02 5.65 21.52
N PHE A 49 2.73 4.36 21.32
CA PHE A 49 2.92 3.73 20.03
C PHE A 49 1.96 4.31 18.98
N SER A 50 0.73 4.62 19.36
CA SER A 50 -0.25 5.23 18.46
C SER A 50 0.14 6.64 18.04
N GLU A 51 0.65 7.47 18.94
CA GLU A 51 1.15 8.82 18.63
C GLU A 51 2.35 8.78 17.67
N GLN A 52 3.11 7.69 17.61
CA GLN A 52 4.18 7.54 16.63
C GLN A 52 3.68 7.15 15.23
N LYS A 53 2.49 6.55 15.14
CA LYS A 53 1.94 5.99 13.89
C LYS A 53 0.74 6.76 13.33
N ILE A 54 0.06 7.53 14.17
CA ILE A 54 -1.16 8.29 13.89
C ILE A 54 -0.94 9.70 14.47
N ASN A 55 -0.01 10.44 13.87
CA ASN A 55 0.23 11.85 14.20
C ASN A 55 0.22 12.67 12.91
N ASP A 56 0.02 13.98 13.03
CA ASP A 56 -0.07 14.93 11.92
C ASP A 56 1.16 14.85 10.99
N GLY A 57 2.32 14.45 11.53
CA GLY A 57 3.55 14.22 10.76
C GLY A 57 3.49 13.03 9.80
N THR A 58 2.68 12.00 10.06
CA THR A 58 2.69 10.74 9.29
C THR A 58 2.20 10.94 7.85
N LEU A 59 1.20 11.80 7.63
CA LEU A 59 0.76 12.17 6.27
C LEU A 59 1.80 13.05 5.56
N GLY A 60 2.47 13.94 6.31
CA GLY A 60 3.59 14.74 5.80
C GLY A 60 4.76 13.86 5.36
N GLU A 61 5.12 12.86 6.15
CA GLU A 61 6.16 11.86 5.83
C GLU A 61 5.82 11.06 4.58
N LEU A 62 4.56 10.65 4.39
CA LEU A 62 4.11 9.99 3.17
C LEU A 62 4.31 10.90 1.94
N GLY A 63 3.91 12.17 2.03
CA GLY A 63 4.10 13.14 0.96
C GLY A 63 5.57 13.41 0.64
N LEU A 64 6.40 13.58 1.69
CA LEU A 64 7.84 13.77 1.54
C LEU A 64 8.52 12.54 0.93
N ASN A 65 8.07 11.33 1.26
CA ASN A 65 8.56 10.10 0.62
C ASN A 65 8.26 10.09 -0.88
N PHE A 66 7.09 10.55 -1.32
CA PHE A 66 6.80 10.66 -2.76
C PHE A 66 7.70 11.68 -3.45
N VAL A 67 7.92 12.84 -2.82
CA VAL A 67 8.85 13.85 -3.36
C VAL A 67 10.26 13.28 -3.46
N ALA A 68 10.71 12.53 -2.45
CA ALA A 68 12.01 11.87 -2.46
C ALA A 68 12.12 10.82 -3.58
N ILE A 69 11.08 10.00 -3.79
CA ILE A 69 11.04 9.04 -4.90
C ILE A 69 11.16 9.76 -6.26
N LEU A 70 10.41 10.85 -6.46
CA LEU A 70 10.48 11.64 -7.70
C LEU A 70 11.85 12.29 -7.91
N LEU A 71 12.48 12.78 -6.84
CA LEU A 71 13.83 13.34 -6.89
C LEU A 71 14.85 12.29 -7.30
N VAL A 72 14.79 11.09 -6.70
CA VAL A 72 15.65 9.96 -7.05
C VAL A 72 15.45 9.55 -8.52
N ILE A 73 14.21 9.48 -9.00
CA ILE A 73 13.91 9.21 -10.42
C ILE A 73 14.53 10.28 -11.32
N GLY A 74 14.42 11.56 -10.95
CA GLY A 74 15.03 12.67 -11.68
C GLY A 74 16.55 12.52 -11.78
N PHE A 75 17.21 12.13 -10.69
CA PHE A 75 18.64 11.89 -10.65
C PHE A 75 19.06 10.72 -11.55
N PHE A 76 18.37 9.57 -11.46
CA PHE A 76 18.61 8.43 -12.34
C PHE A 76 18.39 8.79 -13.82
N SER A 77 17.35 9.56 -14.13
CA SER A 77 17.06 10.02 -15.50
C SER A 77 18.18 10.91 -16.05
N ALA A 78 18.70 11.83 -15.23
CA ALA A 78 19.82 12.69 -15.61
C ALA A 78 21.09 11.88 -15.88
N ILE A 79 21.43 10.92 -15.01
CA ILE A 79 22.55 10.00 -15.21
C ILE A 79 22.35 9.19 -16.50
N GLY A 80 21.17 8.63 -16.72
CA GLY A 80 20.87 7.85 -17.92
C GLY A 80 21.10 8.63 -19.20
N ARG A 81 20.75 9.92 -19.20
CA ARG A 81 20.98 10.83 -20.33
C ARG A 81 22.46 11.18 -20.53
N VAL A 82 23.23 11.32 -19.45
CA VAL A 82 24.67 11.64 -19.54
C VAL A 82 25.49 10.44 -20.02
N PHE A 83 25.15 9.23 -19.56
CA PHE A 83 25.92 8.01 -19.84
C PHE A 83 25.30 7.13 -20.95
N ASP A 84 24.24 7.60 -21.61
CA ASP A 84 23.49 6.89 -22.67
C ASP A 84 23.13 5.44 -22.29
N ASN A 85 22.70 5.26 -21.03
CA ASN A 85 22.47 3.93 -20.48
C ASN A 85 21.01 3.49 -20.66
N LYS A 86 20.81 2.54 -21.58
CA LYS A 86 19.52 1.90 -21.91
C LYS A 86 18.81 1.16 -20.76
N TYR A 87 19.49 0.88 -19.64
CA TYR A 87 18.90 0.17 -18.49
C TYR A 87 18.24 1.10 -17.48
N VAL A 88 18.45 2.42 -17.58
CA VAL A 88 17.93 3.40 -16.61
C VAL A 88 16.42 3.40 -16.53
N GLU A 89 15.73 3.21 -17.66
CA GLU A 89 14.27 3.11 -17.69
C GLU A 89 13.76 1.92 -16.85
N SER A 90 14.49 0.79 -16.85
CA SER A 90 14.14 -0.37 -16.01
C SER A 90 14.27 -0.06 -14.52
N TYR A 91 15.34 0.65 -14.11
CA TYR A 91 15.53 1.04 -12.71
C TYR A 91 14.47 2.05 -12.25
N ILE A 92 14.13 3.03 -13.10
CA ILE A 92 13.08 4.01 -12.81
C ILE A 92 11.73 3.31 -12.60
N ASN A 93 11.39 2.33 -13.44
CA ASN A 93 10.14 1.59 -13.30
C ASN A 93 10.08 0.79 -11.98
N GLU A 94 11.21 0.23 -11.53
CA GLU A 94 11.28 -0.45 -10.24
C GLU A 94 11.11 0.54 -9.07
N ILE A 95 11.76 1.71 -9.15
CA ILE A 95 11.64 2.77 -8.13
C ILE A 95 10.20 3.31 -8.07
N LEU A 96 9.53 3.46 -9.21
CA LEU A 96 8.10 3.85 -9.25
C LEU A 96 7.20 2.83 -8.55
N CYS A 97 7.59 1.55 -8.51
CA CYS A 97 6.85 0.50 -7.81
C CYS A 97 6.97 0.60 -6.27
N GLU A 98 7.83 1.47 -5.73
CA GLU A 98 7.91 1.74 -4.29
C GLU A 98 6.79 2.65 -3.77
N MET A 99 6.19 3.49 -4.63
CA MET A 99 5.07 4.36 -4.23
C MET A 99 3.87 3.59 -3.67
N PRO A 100 3.29 2.58 -4.35
CA PRO A 100 2.17 1.83 -3.80
C PRO A 100 2.54 1.04 -2.54
N LYS A 101 3.77 0.50 -2.46
CA LYS A 101 4.27 -0.17 -1.24
C LYS A 101 4.28 0.80 -0.07
N THR A 102 4.73 2.03 -0.29
CA THR A 102 4.75 3.09 0.72
C THR A 102 3.33 3.40 1.20
N ILE A 103 2.36 3.56 0.29
CA ILE A 103 0.94 3.77 0.68
C ILE A 103 0.45 2.65 1.58
N TYR A 104 0.73 1.39 1.24
CA TYR A 104 0.32 0.26 2.07
C TYR A 104 1.04 0.22 3.41
N VAL A 105 2.35 0.51 3.48
CA VAL A 105 3.08 0.60 4.76
C VAL A 105 2.44 1.60 5.69
N PHE A 106 2.20 2.82 5.21
CA PHE A 106 1.61 3.88 6.03
C PHE A 106 0.15 3.56 6.40
N GLY A 107 -0.67 3.15 5.42
CA GLY A 107 -2.07 2.82 5.64
C GLY A 107 -2.26 1.65 6.60
N SER A 108 -1.55 0.54 6.37
CA SER A 108 -1.63 -0.65 7.21
C SER A 108 -1.09 -0.43 8.62
N SER A 109 -0.07 0.44 8.78
CA SER A 109 0.45 0.82 10.09
C SER A 109 -0.61 1.53 10.93
N ALA A 110 -1.25 2.56 10.37
CA ALA A 110 -2.33 3.28 11.07
C ALA A 110 -3.54 2.35 11.32
N THR A 111 -3.99 1.58 10.32
CA THR A 111 -5.09 0.62 10.49
C THR A 111 -4.80 -0.41 11.58
N GLY A 112 -3.62 -1.02 11.59
CA GLY A 112 -3.25 -2.04 12.57
C GLY A 112 -3.24 -1.50 14.00
N VAL A 113 -2.75 -0.27 14.19
CA VAL A 113 -2.79 0.42 15.49
C VAL A 113 -4.22 0.75 15.90
N MET A 114 -5.05 1.30 15.00
CA MET A 114 -6.44 1.61 15.31
C MET A 114 -7.24 0.36 15.69
N ALA A 115 -6.98 -0.77 15.02
CA ALA A 115 -7.57 -2.06 15.37
C ALA A 115 -7.15 -2.52 16.77
N ALA A 116 -5.89 -2.34 17.14
CA ALA A 116 -5.38 -2.67 18.48
C ALA A 116 -6.02 -1.80 19.57
N ILE A 117 -6.21 -0.50 19.30
CA ILE A 117 -6.93 0.42 20.20
C ILE A 117 -8.39 0.00 20.36
N SER A 118 -9.08 -0.29 19.27
CA SER A 118 -10.47 -0.76 19.31
C SER A 118 -10.61 -2.04 20.15
N LEU A 119 -9.69 -2.99 19.99
CA LEU A 119 -9.66 -4.21 20.80
C LEU A 119 -9.35 -3.92 22.28
N PHE A 120 -8.42 -3.02 22.58
CA PHE A 120 -8.10 -2.61 23.95
C PHE A 120 -9.33 -2.05 24.69
N ILE A 121 -10.06 -1.13 24.05
CA ILE A 121 -11.28 -0.51 24.60
C ILE A 121 -12.37 -1.58 24.79
N HIS A 122 -12.46 -2.54 23.87
CA HIS A 122 -13.41 -3.64 24.00
C HIS A 122 -13.11 -4.57 25.17
N LEU A 123 -11.83 -4.85 25.43
CA LEU A 123 -11.38 -5.72 26.53
C LEU A 123 -11.43 -5.04 27.91
N ASN A 124 -11.40 -3.69 27.96
CA ASN A 124 -11.45 -2.91 29.19
C ASN A 124 -12.71 -2.01 29.24
N PRO A 125 -13.92 -2.59 29.37
CA PRO A 125 -15.15 -1.82 29.32
C PRO A 125 -15.36 -0.97 30.59
N ASN A 126 -15.13 0.33 30.49
CA ASN A 126 -15.78 1.33 31.36
C ASN A 126 -17.24 1.56 30.89
N SER A 127 -18.07 2.18 31.72
CA SER A 127 -19.54 2.29 31.56
C SER A 127 -20.07 2.79 30.20
N ASN A 128 -19.25 3.43 29.35
CA ASN A 128 -19.60 3.91 27.99
C ASN A 128 -18.72 3.32 26.85
N SER A 129 -17.91 2.30 27.13
CA SER A 129 -16.79 1.91 26.26
C SER A 129 -17.17 0.98 25.11
N SER A 130 -18.28 0.25 25.22
CA SER A 130 -18.73 -0.69 24.18
C SER A 130 -19.17 0.04 22.90
N ALA A 131 -19.92 1.14 23.05
CA ALA A 131 -20.31 1.98 21.92
C ALA A 131 -19.10 2.70 21.28
N GLN A 132 -18.14 3.14 22.11
CA GLN A 132 -16.89 3.74 21.62
C GLN A 132 -16.03 2.73 20.86
N ALA A 133 -15.85 1.51 21.38
CA ALA A 133 -15.11 0.44 20.72
C ALA A 133 -15.67 0.11 19.33
N GLN A 134 -17.01 0.04 19.21
CA GLN A 134 -17.70 -0.15 17.93
C GLN A 134 -17.46 1.02 16.96
N GLY A 135 -17.54 2.26 17.45
CA GLY A 135 -17.24 3.45 16.64
C GLY A 135 -15.81 3.42 16.08
N PHE A 136 -14.82 3.10 16.91
CA PHE A 136 -13.42 2.95 16.48
C PHE A 136 -13.23 1.80 15.49
N ALA A 137 -13.90 0.66 15.70
CA ALA A 137 -13.83 -0.47 14.76
C ALA A 137 -14.35 -0.10 13.37
N VAL A 138 -15.50 0.60 13.31
CA VAL A 138 -16.10 1.06 12.06
C VAL A 138 -15.19 2.06 11.35
N MET A 139 -14.64 3.04 12.07
CA MET A 139 -13.69 4.00 11.51
C MET A 139 -12.42 3.31 10.97
N THR A 140 -11.91 2.32 11.71
CA THR A 140 -10.75 1.52 11.30
C THR A 140 -11.03 0.80 9.97
N LEU A 141 -12.23 0.22 9.83
CA LEU A 141 -12.64 -0.46 8.60
C LEU A 141 -12.74 0.50 7.42
N PHE A 142 -13.38 1.66 7.60
CA PHE A 142 -13.47 2.68 6.54
C PHE A 142 -12.09 3.18 6.11
N PHE A 143 -11.21 3.45 7.07
CA PHE A 143 -9.84 3.87 6.79
C PHE A 143 -9.06 2.78 6.04
N ALA A 144 -9.18 1.52 6.46
CA ALA A 144 -8.56 0.37 5.79
C ALA A 144 -9.04 0.25 4.33
N ILE A 145 -10.34 0.39 4.08
CA ILE A 145 -10.91 0.34 2.74
C ILE A 145 -10.37 1.49 1.87
N MET A 146 -10.34 2.72 2.40
CA MET A 146 -9.78 3.87 1.66
C MET A 146 -8.32 3.63 1.30
N MET A 147 -7.48 3.26 2.27
CA MET A 147 -6.04 3.03 2.02
C MET A 147 -5.80 1.88 1.05
N PHE A 148 -6.62 0.83 1.12
CA PHE A 148 -6.59 -0.27 0.14
C PHE A 148 -6.94 0.23 -1.26
N ILE A 149 -8.02 1.00 -1.43
CA ILE A 149 -8.42 1.54 -2.73
C ILE A 149 -7.32 2.43 -3.32
N TYR A 150 -6.75 3.33 -2.52
CA TYR A 150 -5.66 4.21 -2.97
C TYR A 150 -4.41 3.42 -3.36
N GLY A 151 -3.94 2.52 -2.49
CA GLY A 151 -2.75 1.72 -2.78
C GLY A 151 -2.97 0.78 -3.98
N CYS A 152 -4.16 0.20 -4.12
CA CYS A 152 -4.51 -0.65 -5.26
C CYS A 152 -4.60 0.15 -6.56
N ALA A 153 -5.15 1.37 -6.53
CA ALA A 153 -5.22 2.25 -7.69
C ALA A 153 -3.82 2.68 -8.16
N PHE A 154 -2.93 3.03 -7.21
CA PHE A 154 -1.53 3.34 -7.51
C PHE A 154 -0.78 2.10 -8.03
N SER A 155 -0.92 0.94 -7.37
CA SER A 155 -0.36 -0.32 -7.83
C SER A 155 -0.83 -0.64 -9.25
N TYR A 156 -2.11 -0.44 -9.56
CA TYR A 156 -2.63 -0.63 -10.90
C TYR A 156 -2.02 0.36 -11.89
N ALA A 157 -1.97 1.66 -11.57
CA ALA A 157 -1.42 2.69 -12.45
C ALA A 157 0.04 2.41 -12.84
N PHE A 158 0.87 2.00 -11.87
CA PHE A 158 2.30 1.77 -12.10
C PHE A 158 2.64 0.35 -12.59
N LYS A 159 1.92 -0.69 -12.15
CA LYS A 159 2.15 -2.09 -12.60
C LYS A 159 1.40 -2.47 -13.87
N ARG A 160 0.46 -1.64 -14.38
CA ARG A 160 -0.34 -1.96 -15.59
C ARG A 160 0.52 -2.20 -16.83
N LYS A 161 1.62 -1.46 -17.01
CA LYS A 161 2.48 -1.62 -18.20
C LYS A 161 3.37 -2.87 -18.14
N SER A 162 3.79 -3.31 -16.96
CA SER A 162 4.72 -4.44 -16.80
C SER A 162 4.02 -5.79 -16.53
N HIS A 163 2.85 -5.83 -15.87
CA HIS A 163 2.29 -7.08 -15.33
C HIS A 163 0.83 -7.41 -15.71
N ILE A 164 0.11 -6.53 -16.43
CA ILE A 164 -1.31 -6.74 -16.76
C ILE A 164 -1.49 -7.06 -18.25
N LYS A 165 -2.28 -8.09 -18.57
CA LYS A 165 -2.76 -8.39 -19.93
C LYS A 165 -3.69 -7.26 -20.34
N SER A 166 -3.16 -6.32 -21.14
CA SER A 166 -3.99 -5.47 -21.98
C SER A 166 -4.93 -6.40 -22.74
N LEU A 167 -6.24 -6.22 -22.58
CA LEU A 167 -7.22 -6.73 -23.51
C LEU A 167 -6.93 -6.06 -24.86
N SER A 168 -6.02 -6.65 -25.63
CA SER A 168 -5.81 -6.29 -27.01
C SER A 168 -7.09 -6.65 -27.76
N ASN A 169 -7.80 -5.61 -28.15
CA ASN A 169 -8.96 -5.60 -29.02
C ASN A 169 -8.59 -6.30 -30.36
N ASN A 170 -8.84 -7.60 -30.45
CA ASN A 170 -8.72 -8.34 -31.70
C ASN A 170 -10.06 -8.28 -32.44
N SER A 171 -10.26 -7.28 -33.30
CA SER A 171 -11.05 -7.42 -34.55
C SER A 171 -11.15 -6.14 -35.37
N ILE A 172 -10.04 -5.53 -35.78
CA ILE A 172 -10.05 -4.78 -37.07
C ILE A 172 -8.77 -5.15 -37.82
N GLN A 173 -8.81 -6.28 -38.52
CA GLN A 173 -7.92 -6.57 -39.63
C GLN A 173 -8.44 -5.75 -40.84
N PRO A 174 -7.65 -4.84 -41.43
CA PRO A 174 -7.97 -4.31 -42.75
C PRO A 174 -7.63 -5.41 -43.77
N THR A 175 -8.64 -6.01 -44.40
CA THR A 175 -8.43 -6.75 -45.65
C THR A 175 -8.03 -5.74 -46.72
N ALA A 176 -6.72 -5.60 -46.91
CA ALA A 176 -6.15 -4.99 -48.09
C ALA A 176 -6.54 -5.82 -49.32
N GLY A 177 -6.99 -5.11 -50.37
CA GLY A 177 -7.43 -5.70 -51.62
C GLY A 177 -6.30 -6.38 -52.40
N VAL A 178 -6.71 -7.39 -53.15
CA VAL A 178 -6.06 -7.93 -54.36
C VAL A 178 -7.29 -8.26 -55.23
N GLY A 179 -7.51 -7.61 -56.37
CA GLY A 179 -6.65 -7.64 -57.55
C GLY A 179 -7.25 -8.67 -58.49
#